data_AF-A0A7N4P292-F1
#
_entry.id   AF-A0A7N4P292-F1
#
_cell.length_a   1.000
_cell.length_b   1.000
_cell.length_c   1.000
_cell.angle_alpha   90.00
_cell.angle_beta   90.00
_cell.angle_gamma   90.00
#
_symmetry.space_group_name_H-M   'P 1'
#
loop_
_entity.id
_entity.type
_entity.pdbx_description
1 polymer ?
#
loop_
_entity_poly.entity_id
_entity_poly.type
_entity_poly.pdbx_seq_one_letter_code
_entity_poly.pdbx_strand_id
1 'polypeptide(L)'
;MLLASAGGAPEGPVVGGCIPSHHRIQLEFPEMNAMIMRRFSLPGDVERARQYVLQSDGVQQTTYLAQQYCHKAIREISKLRPSPERDALIQLTEIVLTRDK
;
A
#
# COMPACT_ATOMS: atom_id res chain seq x y z
N MET A 1 28.44 -13.66 -17.34
CA MET A 1 29.13 -12.39 -17.04
C MET A 1 28.19 -11.28 -17.48
N LEU A 2 27.81 -10.38 -16.55
CA LEU A 2 26.94 -9.19 -16.68
C LEU A 2 25.44 -9.50 -16.95
N LEU A 3 24.41 -8.90 -16.33
CA LEU A 3 24.25 -7.94 -15.24
C LEU A 3 22.76 -8.03 -14.83
N ALA A 4 22.45 -8.13 -13.53
CA ALA A 4 21.18 -7.66 -12.98
C ALA A 4 21.39 -7.33 -11.50
N SER A 5 21.98 -6.15 -11.28
CA SER A 5 21.95 -5.46 -9.99
C SER A 5 20.57 -4.85 -9.81
N ALA A 6 19.89 -5.18 -8.71
CA ALA A 6 18.91 -4.31 -8.08
C ALA A 6 18.95 -4.64 -6.58
N GLY A 7 19.47 -3.69 -5.81
CA GLY A 7 19.89 -3.86 -4.43
C GLY A 7 18.74 -4.24 -3.50
N GLY A 8 18.99 -5.24 -2.66
CA GLY A 8 18.31 -5.37 -1.38
C GLY A 8 18.88 -4.30 -0.45
N ALA A 9 18.13 -3.22 -0.26
CA ALA A 9 18.40 -2.31 0.85
C ALA A 9 18.17 -3.08 2.16
N PRO A 10 18.99 -2.85 3.20
CA PRO A 10 18.72 -3.39 4.53
C PRO A 10 17.42 -2.77 5.04
N GLU A 11 16.49 -3.62 5.48
CA GLU A 11 15.24 -3.26 6.16
C GLU A 11 15.58 -2.49 7.45
N GLY A 12 15.75 -1.17 7.33
CA GLY A 12 15.82 -0.26 8.47
C GLY A 12 14.44 -0.15 9.14
N PRO A 13 14.38 0.37 10.38
CA PRO A 13 13.10 0.52 11.08
C PRO A 13 12.17 1.37 10.21
N VAL A 14 10.98 0.85 9.92
CA VAL A 14 9.92 1.55 9.19
C VAL A 14 9.52 2.81 9.95
N VAL A 15 10.16 3.93 9.61
CA VAL A 15 9.86 5.24 10.16
C VAL A 15 8.57 5.75 9.53
N GLY A 16 7.49 5.71 10.32
CA GLY A 16 6.33 6.59 10.27
C GLY A 16 5.74 6.95 8.90
N GLY A 17 4.70 6.24 8.48
CA GLY A 17 3.73 6.81 7.53
C GLY A 17 2.77 5.79 6.92
N CYS A 18 3.29 4.82 6.19
CA CYS A 18 2.48 3.86 5.45
C CYS A 18 3.06 2.46 5.66
N ILE A 19 2.45 1.65 6.52
CA ILE A 19 2.80 0.23 6.56
C ILE A 19 2.13 -0.41 5.33
N PRO A 20 2.88 -0.93 4.35
CA PRO A 20 2.28 -1.59 3.19
C PRO A 20 1.49 -2.82 3.66
N SER A 21 0.35 -3.11 3.03
CA SER A 21 -0.58 -4.19 3.41
C SER A 21 0.15 -5.51 3.65
N HIS A 22 1.18 -5.78 2.83
CA HIS A 22 1.99 -6.99 2.89
C HIS A 22 2.73 -7.18 4.23
N HIS A 23 3.19 -6.10 4.87
CA HIS A 23 3.89 -6.19 6.15
C HIS A 23 2.93 -6.57 7.28
N ARG A 24 1.66 -6.12 7.22
CA ARG A 24 0.65 -6.57 8.18
C ARG A 24 0.34 -8.05 7.99
N ILE A 25 0.19 -8.48 6.75
CA ILE A 25 -0.10 -9.89 6.42
C ILE A 25 1.04 -10.79 6.88
N GLN A 26 2.30 -10.36 6.80
CA GLN A 26 3.45 -11.09 7.34
C GLN A 26 3.44 -11.23 8.87
N LEU A 27 2.93 -10.23 9.60
CA LEU A 27 2.81 -10.30 11.07
C LEU A 27 1.70 -11.28 11.49
N GLU A 28 0.60 -11.33 10.75
CA GLU A 28 -0.52 -12.24 11.02
C GLU A 28 -0.26 -13.66 10.51
N PHE A 29 0.50 -13.80 9.43
CA PHE A 29 0.82 -15.07 8.77
C PHE A 29 2.33 -15.17 8.49
N PRO A 30 3.14 -15.67 9.44
CA PRO A 30 4.59 -15.80 9.26
C PRO A 30 4.98 -16.62 8.02
N GLU A 31 4.15 -17.58 7.59
CA GLU A 31 4.35 -18.36 6.37
C GLU A 31 4.32 -17.50 5.10
N MET A 32 3.66 -16.35 5.12
CA MET A 32 3.68 -15.38 4.03
C MET A 32 5.10 -14.91 3.72
N ASN A 33 5.90 -14.66 4.75
CA ASN A 33 7.28 -14.21 4.56
C ASN A 33 8.12 -15.29 3.84
N ALA A 34 7.93 -16.57 4.20
CA ALA A 34 8.59 -17.68 3.54
C ALA A 34 8.18 -17.82 2.06
N MET A 35 6.90 -17.57 1.72
CA MET A 35 6.43 -17.54 0.33
C MET A 35 7.03 -16.37 -0.47
N ILE A 36 7.13 -15.20 0.14
CA ILE A 36 7.73 -13.99 -0.47
C ILE A 36 9.22 -14.20 -0.74
N MET A 37 9.97 -14.69 0.25
CA MET A 37 11.42 -14.91 0.10
C MET A 37 11.75 -15.86 -1.06
N ARG A 38 10.91 -16.88 -1.28
CA ARG A 38 11.04 -17.81 -2.42
C ARG A 38 10.30 -17.36 -3.69
N ARG A 39 9.79 -16.13 -3.74
CA ARG A 39 9.09 -15.53 -4.88
C ARG A 39 7.89 -16.34 -5.38
N PHE A 40 7.13 -16.96 -4.46
CA PHE A 40 5.95 -17.77 -4.78
C PHE A 40 6.23 -18.90 -5.80
N SER A 41 7.42 -19.49 -5.73
CA SER A 41 7.90 -20.48 -6.71
C SER A 41 7.29 -21.87 -6.54
N LEU A 42 6.65 -22.18 -5.41
CA LEU A 42 6.03 -23.48 -5.19
C LEU A 42 4.57 -23.50 -5.67
N PRO A 43 4.08 -24.65 -6.15
CA PRO A 43 2.67 -24.82 -6.46
C PRO A 43 1.79 -24.48 -5.25
N GLY A 44 0.79 -23.62 -5.46
CA GLY A 44 -0.15 -23.21 -4.42
C GLY A 44 0.27 -21.99 -3.59
N ASP A 45 1.51 -21.50 -3.73
CA ASP A 45 1.98 -20.30 -3.01
C ASP A 45 1.11 -19.07 -3.31
N VAL A 46 0.76 -18.85 -4.58
CA VAL A 46 -0.07 -17.72 -5.00
C VAL A 46 -1.49 -17.84 -4.44
N GLU A 47 -2.06 -19.04 -4.48
CA GLU A 47 -3.43 -19.27 -4.00
C GLU A 47 -3.51 -19.09 -2.48
N ARG A 48 -2.53 -19.64 -1.75
CA ARG A 48 -2.44 -19.48 -0.30
C ARG A 48 -2.21 -18.03 0.10
N ALA A 49 -1.35 -17.32 -0.63
CA ALA A 49 -1.12 -15.91 -0.40
C ALA A 49 -2.39 -15.06 -0.61
N ARG A 50 -3.19 -15.36 -1.65
CA ARG A 50 -4.50 -14.72 -1.86
C ARG A 50 -5.45 -14.99 -0.70
N GLN A 51 -5.49 -16.22 -0.18
CA GLN A 51 -6.30 -16.53 1.01
C GLN A 51 -5.88 -15.69 2.22
N TYR A 52 -4.57 -15.54 2.47
CA TYR A 52 -4.09 -14.69 3.56
C TYR A 52 -4.41 -13.22 3.35
N VAL A 53 -4.33 -12.71 2.12
CA VAL A 53 -4.76 -11.34 1.81
C VAL A 53 -6.25 -11.15 2.13
N LEU A 54 -7.11 -12.11 1.75
CA LEU A 54 -8.55 -12.05 2.00
C LEU A 54 -8.93 -12.24 3.47
N GLN A 55 -8.16 -13.03 4.21
CA GLN A 55 -8.38 -13.27 5.64
C GLN A 55 -7.84 -12.14 6.51
N SER A 56 -6.82 -11.44 6.04
CA SER A 56 -6.25 -10.29 6.74
C SER A 56 -7.06 -9.01 6.52
N ASP A 57 -6.95 -8.08 7.46
CA ASP A 57 -7.42 -6.71 7.27
C ASP A 57 -6.37 -5.82 6.58
N GLY A 58 -5.32 -6.41 5.99
CA GLY A 58 -4.19 -5.67 5.40
C GLY A 58 -4.62 -4.69 4.30
N VAL A 59 -5.56 -5.10 3.44
CA VAL A 59 -6.11 -4.25 2.37
C VAL A 59 -6.96 -3.13 2.95
N GLN A 60 -7.88 -3.47 3.87
CA GLN A 60 -8.76 -2.50 4.53
C GLN A 60 -7.96 -1.42 5.26
N GLN A 61 -6.89 -1.82 5.96
CA GLN A 61 -6.00 -0.90 6.66
C GLN A 61 -5.30 0.08 5.72
N THR A 62 -4.80 -0.40 4.57
CA THR A 62 -4.19 0.50 3.58
C THR A 62 -5.20 1.44 2.93
N THR A 63 -6.43 0.98 2.69
CA THR A 63 -7.52 1.83 2.22
C THR A 63 -7.86 2.90 3.25
N TYR A 64 -7.97 2.53 4.53
CA TYR A 64 -8.19 3.46 5.63
C TYR A 64 -7.08 4.52 5.72
N LEU A 65 -5.82 4.11 5.64
CA LEU A 65 -4.69 5.05 5.62
C LEU A 65 -4.75 5.99 4.42
N ALA A 66 -5.03 5.46 3.22
CA ALA A 66 -5.19 6.28 2.02
C ALA A 66 -6.30 7.33 2.20
N GLN A 67 -7.46 6.95 2.76
CA GLN A 67 -8.54 7.89 3.10
C GLN A 67 -8.08 8.98 4.07
N GLN A 68 -7.33 8.61 5.13
CA GLN A 68 -6.79 9.60 6.06
C GLN A 68 -5.84 10.59 5.38
N TYR A 69 -5.01 10.13 4.45
CA TYR A 69 -4.14 11.00 3.66
C TYR A 69 -4.94 11.92 2.73
N CYS A 70 -5.98 11.42 2.07
CA CYS A 70 -6.87 12.26 1.25
C CYS A 70 -7.57 13.33 2.10
N HIS A 71 -8.12 12.99 3.26
CA HIS A 71 -8.73 13.97 4.16
C HIS A 71 -7.74 15.06 4.61
N LYS A 72 -6.49 14.68 4.91
CA LYS A 72 -5.43 15.66 5.23
C LYS A 72 -5.12 16.55 4.02
N ALA A 73 -5.01 15.98 2.83
CA ALA A 73 -4.78 16.75 1.60
C ALA A 73 -5.91 17.75 1.34
N ILE A 74 -7.17 17.33 1.44
CA ILE A 74 -8.34 18.22 1.29
C ILE A 74 -8.30 19.36 2.31
N ARG A 75 -7.97 19.06 3.58
CA ARG A 75 -7.86 20.08 4.63
C ARG A 75 -6.80 21.13 4.31
N GLU A 76 -5.64 20.72 3.78
CA GLU A 76 -4.57 21.64 3.40
C GLU A 76 -4.92 22.46 2.15
N ILE A 77 -5.49 21.82 1.12
CA ILE A 77 -5.94 22.49 -0.11
C ILE A 77 -7.03 23.53 0.18
N SER A 78 -7.93 23.23 1.13
CA SER A 78 -9.03 24.12 1.52
C SER A 78 -8.56 25.44 2.16
N LYS A 79 -7.28 25.55 2.56
CA LYS A 79 -6.69 26.81 3.04
C LYS A 79 -6.40 27.80 1.91
N LEU A 80 -6.37 27.34 0.66
CA LEU A 80 -6.15 28.18 -0.51
C LEU A 80 -7.41 28.97 -0.86
N ARG A 81 -7.23 30.09 -1.57
CA ARG A 81 -8.35 30.88 -2.07
C ARG A 81 -9.25 30.03 -2.98
N PRO A 82 -10.60 30.18 -2.90
CA PRO A 82 -11.50 29.48 -3.80
C PRO A 82 -11.18 29.76 -5.26
N SER A 83 -10.99 28.71 -6.05
CA SER A 83 -10.73 28.76 -7.48
C SER A 83 -11.11 27.41 -8.12
N PRO A 84 -11.37 27.38 -9.43
CA PRO A 84 -11.65 26.11 -10.12
C PRO A 84 -10.48 25.12 -10.04
N GLU A 85 -9.23 25.60 -9.99
CA GLU A 85 -8.05 24.75 -9.83
C GLU A 85 -7.99 24.11 -8.45
N ARG A 86 -8.35 24.85 -7.40
CA ARG A 86 -8.47 24.31 -6.03
C ARG A 86 -9.50 23.18 -6.00
N ASP A 87 -10.66 23.39 -6.61
CA ASP A 87 -11.74 22.40 -6.61
C ASP A 87 -11.35 21.16 -7.42
N ALA A 88 -10.63 21.33 -8.52
CA ALA A 88 -10.05 20.21 -9.28
C ALA A 88 -9.03 19.41 -8.45
N LEU A 89 -8.19 20.07 -7.64
CA LEU A 89 -7.26 19.38 -6.73
C LEU A 89 -8.00 18.57 -5.66
N ILE A 90 -9.10 19.10 -5.11
CA ILE A 90 -9.93 18.36 -4.15
C ILE A 90 -10.54 17.12 -4.83
N GLN A 91 -11.15 17.27 -6.01
CA GLN A 91 -11.71 16.14 -6.76
C GLN A 91 -10.65 15.07 -7.08
N LEU A 92 -9.43 15.47 -7.40
CA LEU A 92 -8.33 14.53 -7.65
C LEU A 92 -8.04 13.65 -6.43
N THR A 93 -8.13 14.19 -5.20
CA THR A 93 -7.91 13.39 -3.99
C THR A 93 -8.98 12.33 -3.77
N GLU A 94 -10.20 12.54 -4.26
CA GLU A 94 -11.31 11.58 -4.18
C GLU A 94 -11.17 10.49 -5.25
N ILE A 95 -10.82 10.88 -6.49
CA ILE A 95 -10.60 9.94 -7.61
C ILE A 95 -9.52 8.90 -7.27
N VAL A 96 -8.46 9.31 -6.55
CA VAL A 96 -7.38 8.39 -6.15
C VAL A 96 -7.88 7.23 -5.27
N LEU A 97 -8.96 7.42 -4.51
CA LEU A 97 -9.54 6.40 -3.64
C LEU A 97 -10.45 5.42 -4.37
N THR A 98 -11.10 5.86 -5.47
CA THR A 98 -12.10 5.07 -6.19
C THR A 98 -11.64 4.62 -7.57
N ARG A 99 -10.37 4.87 -7.93
CA ARG A 99 -9.83 4.44 -9.23
C ARG A 99 -9.88 2.92 -9.34
N ASP A 100 -10.52 2.44 -10.38
CA ASP A 100 -10.34 1.08 -10.89
C ASP A 100 -9.30 1.12 -12.02
N LYS A 101 -8.65 -0.02 -12.32
CA LYS A 101 -7.46 -0.07 -13.17
C LYS A 101 -7.71 -0.81 -14.49
#